data_AF-A0A7X2GZ77-F1
#
_entry.id   AF-A0A7X2GZ77-F1
#
_cell.length_a   1.000
_cell.length_b   1.000
_cell.length_c   1.000
_cell.angle_alpha   90.00
_cell.angle_beta   90.00
_cell.angle_gamma   90.00
#
_symmetry.space_group_name_H-M   'P 1'
#
loop_
_entity.id
_entity.type
_entity.pdbx_description
1 polymer ?
#
loop_
_entity_poly.entity_id
_entity_poly.type
_entity_poly.pdbx_seq_one_letter_code
_entity_poly.pdbx_strand_id
1 'polypeptide(L)'
;MGHAVYGKALSDTLKKQLYARLLPVIAGGRQVPIPYDLVQKSFQTACNPYANHRPEDGEKIRHTNWQRNIGVACALYKGWRARHHDLSQRRTYLMSLDKENRSRDYLFGRLLAVAEKLESTALRIADENRSTNAERYMQRFAVRPLSTWLQIELGLEPYKNRLRSNRYIGFLRNREKEIDEIMSALNELKSPLDKPLDGEFLLGYHSQKMAYRNSSNTTSEQDEQDQTETH
;
A
#
# COMPACT_ATOMS: atom_id res chain seq x y z
N MET A 1 -3.24 11.36 -11.96
CA MET A 1 -3.00 10.16 -12.78
C MET A 1 -1.78 10.31 -13.70
N GLY A 2 -1.72 11.31 -14.59
CA GLY A 2 -0.58 11.45 -15.53
C GLY A 2 0.81 11.39 -14.89
N HIS A 3 1.05 12.14 -13.81
CA HIS A 3 2.32 12.09 -13.08
C HIS A 3 2.63 10.72 -12.44
N ALA A 4 1.61 9.99 -11.99
CA ALA A 4 1.79 8.66 -11.39
C ALA A 4 2.04 7.56 -12.43
N VAL A 5 1.70 7.81 -13.70
CA VAL A 5 1.92 6.85 -14.80
C VAL A 5 3.19 7.19 -15.59
N TYR A 6 3.44 8.46 -15.86
CA TYR A 6 4.52 8.90 -16.76
C TYR A 6 5.62 9.69 -16.06
N GLY A 7 5.38 10.18 -14.84
CA GLY A 7 6.43 10.84 -14.07
C GLY A 7 7.05 12.03 -14.78
N LYS A 8 8.39 12.06 -14.83
CA LYS A 8 9.17 13.10 -15.53
C LYS A 8 8.94 13.12 -17.04
N ALA A 9 8.55 12.00 -17.64
CA ALA A 9 8.29 11.92 -19.08
C ALA A 9 6.93 12.52 -19.49
N LEU A 10 6.15 13.06 -18.54
CA LEU A 10 4.82 13.61 -18.83
C LEU A 10 4.90 14.93 -19.61
N SER A 11 4.94 14.85 -20.94
CA SER A 11 4.75 15.98 -21.85
C SER A 11 3.27 16.33 -22.04
N ASP A 12 2.97 17.54 -22.55
CA ASP A 12 1.59 17.92 -22.85
C ASP A 12 0.96 17.05 -23.94
N THR A 13 1.78 16.56 -24.88
CA THR A 13 1.35 15.57 -25.88
C THR A 13 0.93 14.26 -25.21
N LEU A 14 1.72 13.75 -24.26
CA LEU A 14 1.39 12.53 -23.51
C LEU A 14 0.17 12.72 -22.60
N LYS A 15 -0.02 13.91 -22.03
CA LYS A 15 -1.26 14.25 -21.29
C LYS A 15 -2.47 14.15 -22.22
N LYS A 16 -2.42 14.78 -23.39
CA LYS A 16 -3.52 14.73 -24.38
C LYS A 16 -3.85 13.30 -24.80
N GLN A 17 -2.82 12.49 -25.09
CA GLN A 17 -3.00 11.07 -25.41
C GLN A 17 -3.61 10.28 -24.24
N LEU A 18 -3.17 10.54 -23.01
CA LEU A 18 -3.75 9.91 -21.82
C LEU A 18 -5.24 10.25 -21.68
N TYR A 19 -5.61 11.53 -21.81
CA TYR A 19 -7.01 11.95 -21.72
C TYR A 19 -7.87 11.33 -22.83
N ALA A 20 -7.37 11.31 -24.07
CA ALA A 20 -8.08 10.69 -25.19
C ALA A 20 -8.37 9.20 -24.94
N ARG A 21 -7.48 8.49 -24.24
CA ARG A 21 -7.65 7.07 -23.90
C ARG A 21 -8.57 6.83 -22.70
N LEU A 22 -8.68 7.79 -21.78
CA LEU A 22 -9.51 7.67 -20.58
C LEU A 22 -10.93 8.18 -20.78
N LEU A 23 -11.15 9.12 -21.69
CA LEU A 23 -12.46 9.71 -21.93
C LEU A 23 -13.51 8.66 -22.34
N PRO A 24 -13.21 7.67 -23.21
CA PRO A 24 -14.14 6.58 -23.50
C PRO A 24 -14.43 5.69 -22.29
N VAL A 25 -13.44 5.47 -21.41
CA VAL A 25 -13.63 4.68 -20.18
C VAL A 25 -14.59 5.38 -19.21
N ILE A 26 -14.48 6.71 -19.12
CA ILE A 26 -15.33 7.54 -18.26
C ILE A 26 -16.76 7.58 -18.83
N ALA A 27 -16.91 7.86 -20.13
CA ALA A 27 -18.20 7.98 -20.79
C ALA A 27 -18.93 6.63 -20.93
N GLY A 28 -18.22 5.56 -21.30
CA GLY A 28 -18.78 4.22 -21.51
C GLY A 28 -18.93 3.38 -20.23
N GLY A 29 -18.58 3.92 -19.07
CA GLY A 29 -18.87 3.29 -17.78
C GLY A 29 -18.17 1.95 -17.56
N ARG A 30 -18.92 0.92 -17.10
CA ARG A 30 -18.37 -0.40 -16.74
C ARG A 30 -18.15 -1.34 -17.93
N GLN A 31 -18.63 -0.99 -19.12
CA GLN A 31 -18.51 -1.83 -20.31
C GLN A 31 -17.19 -1.59 -21.05
N VAL A 32 -16.56 -0.43 -20.86
CA VAL A 32 -15.29 -0.09 -21.50
C VAL A 32 -14.13 -0.43 -20.55
N PRO A 33 -13.17 -1.28 -20.95
CA PRO A 33 -12.05 -1.66 -20.09
C PRO A 33 -11.05 -0.52 -19.91
N ILE A 34 -10.40 -0.48 -18.74
CA ILE A 34 -9.25 0.40 -18.53
C ILE A 34 -8.06 -0.16 -19.33
N PRO A 35 -7.31 0.69 -20.07
CA PRO A 35 -6.13 0.22 -20.78
C PRO A 35 -5.10 -0.40 -19.84
N TYR A 36 -4.76 -1.66 -20.09
CA TYR A 36 -3.96 -2.47 -19.16
C TYR A 36 -2.52 -1.96 -19.00
N ASP A 37 -1.93 -1.37 -20.04
CA ASP A 37 -0.62 -0.72 -19.97
C ASP A 37 -0.56 0.42 -18.93
N LEU A 38 -1.67 1.16 -18.75
CA LEU A 38 -1.76 2.19 -17.70
C LEU A 38 -1.79 1.56 -16.30
N VAL A 39 -2.49 0.42 -16.17
CA VAL A 39 -2.54 -0.35 -14.91
C VAL A 39 -1.14 -0.86 -14.58
N GLN A 40 -0.48 -1.54 -15.52
CA GLN A 40 0.85 -2.10 -15.33
C GLN A 40 1.89 -1.02 -15.02
N LYS A 41 1.88 0.10 -15.75
CA LYS A 41 2.86 1.18 -15.55
C LYS A 41 2.66 1.91 -14.23
N SER A 42 1.40 2.13 -13.82
CA SER A 42 1.10 2.71 -12.50
C SER A 42 1.51 1.78 -11.35
N PHE A 43 1.30 0.47 -11.49
CA PHE A 43 1.75 -0.53 -10.54
C PHE A 43 3.28 -0.54 -10.39
N GLN A 44 4.01 -0.58 -11.51
CA GLN A 44 5.48 -0.53 -11.51
C GLN A 44 6.01 0.76 -10.85
N THR A 45 5.39 1.90 -11.16
CA THR A 45 5.76 3.19 -10.56
C THR A 45 5.48 3.22 -9.06
N ALA A 46 4.35 2.66 -8.62
CA ALA A 46 3.99 2.62 -7.20
C ALA A 46 4.86 1.64 -6.38
N CYS A 47 5.35 0.56 -6.99
CA CYS A 47 6.27 -0.38 -6.35
C CYS A 47 7.70 0.17 -6.19
N ASN A 48 8.00 1.33 -6.77
CA ASN A 48 9.27 2.03 -6.57
C ASN A 48 9.03 3.34 -5.80
N PRO A 49 9.32 3.38 -4.47
CA PRO A 49 9.11 4.57 -3.65
C PRO A 49 9.85 5.82 -4.11
N TYR A 50 10.97 5.62 -4.80
CA TYR A 50 11.84 6.68 -5.30
C TYR A 50 11.52 7.03 -6.76
N ALA A 51 10.47 6.44 -7.34
CA ALA A 51 10.08 6.75 -8.71
C ALA A 51 9.73 8.23 -8.85
N ASN A 52 10.36 8.88 -9.83
CA ASN A 52 10.20 10.30 -10.15
C ASN A 52 10.59 11.26 -9.03
N HIS A 53 11.26 10.80 -7.97
CA HIS A 53 11.83 11.66 -6.95
C HIS A 53 12.96 12.49 -7.55
N ARG A 54 13.04 13.75 -7.16
CA ARG A 54 14.23 14.58 -7.35
C ARG A 54 14.88 14.80 -5.99
N PRO A 55 16.21 14.64 -5.86
CA PRO A 55 16.90 14.84 -4.59
C PRO A 55 16.58 16.19 -3.93
N GLU A 56 16.35 17.23 -4.73
CA GLU A 56 15.99 18.58 -4.29
C GLU A 56 14.58 18.70 -3.67
N ASP A 57 13.65 17.77 -3.94
CA ASP A 57 12.27 17.83 -3.43
C ASP A 57 12.20 17.52 -1.93
N GLY A 58 13.24 16.89 -1.37
CA GLY A 58 13.25 16.43 0.01
C GLY A 58 12.30 15.26 0.31
N GLU A 59 12.46 14.71 1.52
CA GLU A 59 11.81 13.48 1.99
C GLU A 59 10.27 13.58 2.05
N LYS A 60 9.75 14.72 2.53
CA LYS A 60 8.30 14.94 2.68
C LYS A 60 7.55 14.93 1.34
N ILE A 61 8.12 15.58 0.33
CA ILE A 61 7.54 15.63 -1.01
C ILE A 61 7.67 14.25 -1.68
N ARG A 62 8.81 13.57 -1.52
CA ARG A 62 9.03 12.17 -1.96
C ARG A 62 7.92 11.26 -1.45
N HIS A 63 7.74 11.23 -0.13
CA HIS A 63 6.75 10.38 0.51
C HIS A 63 5.33 10.72 0.05
N THR A 64 4.96 12.00 -0.02
CA THR A 64 3.64 12.43 -0.53
C THR A 64 3.39 11.97 -1.96
N ASN A 65 4.37 12.13 -2.85
CA ASN A 65 4.27 11.69 -4.24
C ASN A 65 4.13 10.17 -4.34
N TRP A 66 4.88 9.42 -3.54
CA TRP A 66 4.78 7.97 -3.51
C TRP A 66 3.40 7.49 -3.04
N GLN A 67 2.88 8.05 -1.94
CA GLN A 67 1.53 7.72 -1.45
C GLN A 67 0.46 8.02 -2.52
N ARG A 68 0.60 9.13 -3.25
CA ARG A 68 -0.27 9.45 -4.39
C ARG A 68 -0.17 8.42 -5.51
N ASN A 69 1.03 7.96 -5.85
CA ASN A 69 1.25 6.95 -6.88
C ASN A 69 0.57 5.62 -6.52
N ILE A 70 0.69 5.18 -5.26
CA ILE A 70 -0.01 4.00 -4.73
C ILE A 70 -1.53 4.17 -4.87
N GLY A 71 -2.08 5.31 -4.44
CA GLY A 71 -3.52 5.57 -4.57
C GLY A 71 -4.02 5.51 -6.02
N VAL A 72 -3.26 6.06 -6.97
CA VAL A 72 -3.58 5.99 -8.40
C VAL A 72 -3.51 4.55 -8.92
N ALA A 73 -2.47 3.78 -8.57
CA ALA A 73 -2.33 2.39 -8.98
C ALA A 73 -3.49 1.53 -8.45
N CYS A 74 -3.87 1.71 -7.17
CA CYS A 74 -5.02 1.08 -6.56
C CYS A 74 -6.32 1.38 -7.31
N ALA A 75 -6.57 2.66 -7.63
CA ALA A 75 -7.78 3.07 -8.35
C ALA A 75 -7.84 2.46 -9.76
N LEU A 76 -6.71 2.43 -10.47
CA LEU A 76 -6.63 1.84 -11.81
C LEU A 76 -6.81 0.33 -11.80
N TYR A 77 -6.16 -0.37 -10.88
CA TYR A 77 -6.30 -1.82 -10.75
C TYR A 77 -7.72 -2.21 -10.34
N LYS A 78 -8.31 -1.53 -9.34
CA LYS A 78 -9.71 -1.73 -8.95
C LYS A 78 -10.66 -1.47 -10.11
N GLY A 79 -10.47 -0.38 -10.84
CA GLY A 79 -11.28 -0.04 -12.00
C GLY A 79 -11.17 -1.06 -13.12
N TRP A 80 -9.97 -1.57 -13.39
CA TRP A 80 -9.68 -2.57 -14.41
C TRP A 80 -10.31 -3.92 -14.05
N ARG A 81 -10.15 -4.41 -12.81
CA ARG A 81 -10.80 -5.64 -12.34
C ARG A 81 -12.32 -5.54 -12.35
N ALA A 82 -12.91 -4.39 -12.02
CA ALA A 82 -14.36 -4.19 -12.09
C ALA A 82 -14.91 -4.18 -13.53
N ARG A 83 -14.05 -3.93 -14.52
CA ARG A 83 -14.36 -3.85 -15.96
C ARG A 83 -13.77 -5.00 -16.76
N HIS A 84 -13.30 -6.04 -16.08
CA HIS A 84 -12.63 -7.14 -16.76
C HIS A 84 -13.60 -7.83 -17.75
N HIS A 85 -13.11 -8.17 -18.94
CA HIS A 85 -13.92 -8.76 -20.01
C HIS A 85 -14.33 -10.19 -19.64
N ASP A 86 -13.39 -10.96 -19.09
CA ASP A 86 -13.65 -12.26 -18.47
C ASP A 86 -14.35 -12.06 -17.12
N LEU A 87 -15.58 -12.58 -17.02
CA LEU A 87 -16.45 -12.49 -15.85
C LEU A 87 -15.85 -13.22 -14.63
N SER A 88 -15.10 -14.29 -14.84
CA SER A 88 -14.47 -15.04 -13.74
C SER A 88 -13.37 -14.23 -13.04
N GLN A 89 -12.75 -13.30 -13.77
CA GLN A 89 -11.73 -12.39 -13.25
C GLN A 89 -12.30 -11.07 -12.75
N ARG A 90 -13.57 -10.78 -13.05
CA ARG A 90 -14.22 -9.54 -12.65
C ARG A 90 -14.38 -9.51 -11.14
N ARG A 91 -13.83 -8.47 -10.51
CA ARG A 91 -13.86 -8.33 -9.05
C ARG A 91 -14.13 -6.90 -8.64
N THR A 92 -14.95 -6.75 -7.61
CA THR A 92 -15.20 -5.47 -6.95
C THR A 92 -14.48 -5.48 -5.61
N TYR A 93 -13.64 -4.48 -5.38
CA TYR A 93 -12.94 -4.30 -4.12
C TYR A 93 -13.62 -3.25 -3.26
N LEU A 94 -13.64 -3.46 -1.94
CA LEU A 94 -14.03 -2.44 -0.99
C LEU A 94 -13.04 -1.27 -0.99
N MET A 95 -13.47 -0.12 -0.46
CA MET A 95 -12.56 1.01 -0.23
C MET A 95 -11.89 0.92 1.15
N SER A 96 -12.55 0.27 2.09
CA SER A 96 -12.01 -0.09 3.40
C SER A 96 -11.11 -1.32 3.35
N LEU A 97 -10.39 -1.55 4.45
CA LEU A 97 -9.68 -2.81 4.68
C LEU A 97 -10.66 -3.99 4.69
N ASP A 98 -10.40 -4.97 3.83
CA ASP A 98 -11.12 -6.23 3.78
C ASP A 98 -10.29 -7.32 4.47
N LYS A 99 -10.63 -7.63 5.72
CA LYS A 99 -9.88 -8.63 6.50
C LYS A 99 -10.14 -10.07 6.03
N GLU A 100 -11.25 -10.31 5.33
CA GLU A 100 -11.67 -11.62 4.83
C GLU A 100 -11.09 -11.94 3.45
N ASN A 101 -10.48 -10.97 2.77
CA ASN A 101 -9.82 -11.23 1.50
C ASN A 101 -8.60 -12.16 1.67
N ARG A 102 -8.76 -13.42 1.25
CA ARG A 102 -7.71 -14.46 1.25
C ARG A 102 -6.87 -14.51 -0.04
N SER A 103 -6.96 -13.50 -0.90
CA SER A 103 -6.05 -13.39 -2.05
C SER A 103 -4.62 -13.26 -1.56
N ARG A 104 -3.73 -14.11 -2.10
CA ARG A 104 -2.29 -14.10 -1.81
C ARG A 104 -1.72 -12.69 -1.88
N ASP A 105 -2.00 -11.99 -2.97
CA ASP A 105 -1.36 -10.72 -3.26
C ASP A 105 -1.87 -9.63 -2.30
N TYR A 106 -3.18 -9.63 -2.00
CA TYR A 106 -3.77 -8.75 -0.99
C TYR A 106 -3.20 -8.99 0.41
N LEU A 107 -3.03 -10.26 0.81
CA LEU A 107 -2.46 -10.64 2.09
C LEU A 107 -1.00 -10.18 2.22
N PHE A 108 -0.17 -10.38 1.20
CA PHE A 108 1.18 -9.83 1.17
C PHE A 108 1.21 -8.29 1.26
N GLY A 109 0.21 -7.63 0.66
CA GLY A 109 0.03 -6.18 0.80
C GLY A 109 -0.20 -5.76 2.24
N ARG A 110 -1.16 -6.40 2.90
CA ARG A 110 -1.47 -6.16 4.32
C ARG A 110 -0.26 -6.44 5.20
N LEU A 111 0.45 -7.54 4.94
CA LEU A 111 1.63 -7.95 5.70
C LEU A 111 2.72 -6.88 5.70
N LEU A 112 3.06 -6.37 4.51
CA LEU A 112 4.07 -5.32 4.37
C LEU A 112 3.64 -4.02 5.07
N ALA A 113 2.35 -3.66 5.00
CA ALA A 113 1.82 -2.48 5.68
C ALA A 113 1.88 -2.59 7.21
N VAL A 114 1.67 -3.78 7.77
CA VAL A 114 1.79 -4.03 9.22
C VAL A 114 3.24 -3.89 9.66
N ALA A 115 4.19 -4.48 8.93
CA ALA A 115 5.62 -4.36 9.19
C ALA A 115 6.10 -2.90 9.11
N GLU A 116 5.68 -2.16 8.09
CA GLU A 116 5.99 -0.74 7.97
C GLU A 116 5.45 0.07 9.15
N LYS A 117 4.22 -0.20 9.60
CA LYS A 117 3.63 0.50 10.74
C LYS A 117 4.39 0.22 12.04
N LEU A 118 4.83 -1.02 12.23
CA LEU A 118 5.67 -1.42 13.37
C LEU A 118 7.00 -0.67 13.35
N GLU A 119 7.74 -0.78 12.24
CA GLU A 119 9.05 -0.15 12.08
C GLU A 119 8.98 1.38 12.18
N SER A 120 8.06 2.03 11.46
CA SER A 120 7.90 3.49 11.50
C SER A 120 7.58 4.02 12.89
N THR A 121 6.82 3.26 13.69
CA THR A 121 6.53 3.64 15.08
C THR A 121 7.78 3.55 15.94
N ALA A 122 8.59 2.50 15.79
CA ALA A 122 9.86 2.34 16.49
C ALA A 122 10.92 3.39 16.09
N LEU A 123 10.95 3.79 14.82
CA LEU A 123 11.82 4.88 14.34
C LEU A 123 11.41 6.22 14.95
N ARG A 124 10.12 6.54 14.94
CA ARG A 124 9.58 7.76 15.55
C ARG A 124 9.90 7.87 17.05
N ILE A 125 9.86 6.76 17.78
CA ILE A 125 10.23 6.74 19.21
C ILE A 125 11.69 7.08 19.44
N ALA A 126 12.57 6.73 18.49
CA ALA A 126 14.00 7.01 18.57
C ALA A 126 14.41 8.30 17.85
N ASP A 127 13.44 9.11 17.40
CA ASP A 127 13.68 10.32 16.61
C ASP A 127 14.55 10.07 15.35
N GLU A 128 14.44 8.87 14.77
CA GLU A 128 15.18 8.48 13.57
C GLU A 128 14.39 8.86 12.31
N ASN A 129 14.88 9.85 11.56
CA ASN A 129 14.27 10.28 10.29
C ASN A 129 14.88 9.54 9.09
N ARG A 130 14.51 8.27 8.91
CA ARG A 130 14.93 7.43 7.77
C ARG A 130 13.82 6.56 7.23
N SER A 131 13.96 6.10 5.98
CA SER A 131 13.02 5.17 5.34
C SER A 131 12.97 3.82 6.07
N THR A 132 11.78 3.23 6.13
CA THR A 132 11.59 1.86 6.64
C THR A 132 12.21 0.81 5.70
N ASN A 133 12.53 -0.37 6.22
CA ASN A 133 12.89 -1.53 5.42
C ASN A 133 11.74 -1.91 4.48
N ALA A 134 10.49 -1.79 4.91
CA ALA A 134 9.32 -2.02 4.06
C ALA A 134 9.30 -1.11 2.82
N GLU A 135 9.57 0.19 2.99
CA GLU A 135 9.73 1.13 1.89
C GLU A 135 10.92 0.74 1.00
N ARG A 136 12.11 0.55 1.59
CA ARG A 136 13.33 0.21 0.85
C ARG A 136 13.21 -1.07 0.01
N TYR A 137 12.52 -2.07 0.52
CA TYR A 137 12.37 -3.37 -0.14
C TYR A 137 11.08 -3.50 -0.96
N MET A 138 10.22 -2.47 -1.02
CA MET A 138 8.93 -2.49 -1.74
C MET A 138 9.05 -3.09 -3.15
N GLN A 139 10.04 -2.65 -3.94
CA GLN A 139 10.23 -3.16 -5.31
C GLN A 139 10.61 -4.64 -5.34
N ARG A 140 11.51 -5.07 -4.45
CA ARG A 140 11.92 -6.49 -4.36
C ARG A 140 10.78 -7.36 -3.84
N PHE A 141 10.01 -6.84 -2.89
CA PHE A 141 8.84 -7.50 -2.31
C PHE A 141 7.76 -7.77 -3.37
N ALA A 142 7.53 -6.82 -4.28
CA ALA A 142 6.61 -7.03 -5.41
C ALA A 142 7.06 -8.16 -6.36
N VAL A 143 8.36 -8.48 -6.44
CA VAL A 143 8.90 -9.52 -7.33
C VAL A 143 9.07 -10.87 -6.63
N ARG A 144 9.54 -10.85 -5.36
CA ARG A 144 9.86 -12.03 -4.54
C ARG A 144 9.31 -11.84 -3.11
N PRO A 145 7.98 -11.91 -2.92
CA PRO A 145 7.34 -11.49 -1.68
C PRO A 145 7.69 -12.34 -0.48
N LEU A 146 7.72 -13.67 -0.60
CA LEU A 146 8.03 -14.54 0.52
C LEU A 146 9.52 -14.43 0.89
N SER A 147 10.42 -14.50 -0.10
CA SER A 147 11.86 -14.38 0.17
C SER A 147 12.21 -13.03 0.78
N THR A 148 11.59 -11.95 0.30
CA THR A 148 11.82 -10.60 0.83
C THR A 148 11.17 -10.42 2.20
N TRP A 149 10.00 -11.02 2.43
CA TRP A 149 9.33 -11.03 3.73
C TRP A 149 10.24 -11.61 4.82
N LEU A 150 10.84 -12.77 4.59
CA LEU A 150 11.73 -13.40 5.57
C LEU A 150 12.90 -12.47 5.97
N GLN A 151 13.43 -11.71 5.01
CA GLN A 151 14.47 -10.71 5.28
C GLN A 151 13.95 -9.53 6.11
N ILE A 152 12.76 -9.03 5.78
CA ILE A 152 12.10 -7.95 6.53
C ILE A 152 11.80 -8.41 7.96
N GLU A 153 11.21 -9.59 8.12
CA GLU A 153 10.82 -10.17 9.41
C GLU A 153 12.01 -10.32 10.36
N LEU A 154 13.14 -10.87 9.87
CA LEU A 154 14.39 -10.92 10.65
C LEU A 154 14.88 -9.51 11.02
N GLY A 155 14.74 -8.56 10.10
CA GLY A 155 15.08 -7.15 10.33
C GLY A 155 14.13 -6.41 11.28
N LEU A 156 12.98 -6.99 11.65
CA LEU A 156 12.03 -6.34 12.57
C LEU A 156 12.44 -6.46 14.04
N GLU A 157 13.27 -7.43 14.41
CA GLU A 157 13.61 -7.73 15.81
C GLU A 157 14.15 -6.54 16.62
N PRO A 158 15.10 -5.71 16.13
CA PRO A 158 15.55 -4.53 16.88
C PRO A 158 14.41 -3.53 17.16
N TYR A 159 13.46 -3.39 16.23
CA TYR A 159 12.31 -2.51 16.40
C TYR A 159 11.29 -3.09 17.37
N LYS A 160 11.07 -4.42 17.35
CA LYS A 160 10.24 -5.12 18.34
C LYS A 160 10.80 -4.93 19.75
N ASN A 161 12.11 -5.13 19.94
CA ASN A 161 12.77 -4.94 21.24
C ASN A 161 12.59 -3.53 21.79
N ARG A 162 12.75 -2.51 20.94
CA ARG A 162 12.51 -1.11 21.31
C ARG A 162 11.06 -0.84 21.74
N LEU A 163 10.09 -1.49 21.10
CA LEU A 163 8.67 -1.35 21.44
C LEU A 163 8.30 -2.12 22.72
N ARG A 164 9.01 -3.22 23.03
CA ARG A 164 8.81 -4.01 24.26
C ARG A 164 9.19 -3.25 25.53
N SER A 165 10.28 -2.47 25.48
CA SER A 165 10.83 -1.77 26.65
C SER A 165 10.08 -0.48 27.02
N ASN A 166 8.97 -0.16 26.36
CA ASN A 166 8.30 1.14 26.47
C ASN A 166 6.77 0.94 26.57
N ARG A 167 6.00 2.03 26.66
CA ARG A 167 4.53 2.03 26.77
C ARG A 167 3.80 1.46 25.54
N TYR A 168 4.53 0.91 24.56
CA TYR A 168 4.04 0.43 23.27
C TYR A 168 3.88 -1.10 23.21
N ILE A 169 4.01 -1.82 24.32
CA ILE A 169 3.84 -3.29 24.34
C ILE A 169 2.47 -3.74 23.81
N GLY A 170 1.39 -3.01 24.13
CA GLY A 170 0.05 -3.30 23.60
C GLY A 170 -0.04 -3.09 22.08
N PHE A 171 0.58 -2.02 21.58
CA PHE A 171 0.71 -1.78 20.14
C PHE A 171 1.49 -2.90 19.45
N LEU A 172 2.63 -3.31 20.02
CA LEU A 172 3.45 -4.40 19.48
C LEU A 172 2.66 -5.71 19.41
N ARG A 173 2.00 -6.11 20.51
CA ARG A 173 1.17 -7.33 20.55
C ARG A 173 0.09 -7.33 19.49
N ASN A 174 -0.54 -6.18 19.24
CA ASN A 174 -1.55 -6.05 18.18
C ASN A 174 -0.95 -6.21 16.77
N ARG A 175 0.26 -5.67 16.53
CA ARG A 175 0.95 -5.83 15.23
C ARG A 175 1.46 -7.25 15.02
N GLU A 176 2.01 -7.89 16.04
CA GLU A 176 2.44 -9.30 15.99
C GLU A 176 1.24 -10.22 15.71
N LYS A 177 0.12 -10.01 16.42
CA LYS A 177 -1.12 -10.74 16.15
C LYS A 177 -1.60 -10.59 14.70
N GLU A 178 -1.57 -9.37 14.15
CA GLU A 178 -1.94 -9.16 12.74
C GLU A 178 -0.99 -9.86 11.76
N ILE A 179 0.32 -9.88 12.05
CA ILE A 179 1.30 -10.63 11.25
C ILE A 179 0.98 -12.13 11.31
N ASP A 180 0.73 -12.67 12.50
CA ASP A 180 0.41 -14.09 12.69
C ASP A 180 -0.87 -14.49 11.95
N GLU A 181 -1.93 -13.68 12.06
CA GLU A 181 -3.20 -13.89 11.35
C GLU A 181 -3.00 -13.93 9.82
N ILE A 182 -2.22 -12.99 9.28
CA ILE A 182 -1.96 -12.91 7.83
C ILE A 182 -1.06 -14.07 7.38
N MET A 183 -0.04 -14.42 8.15
CA MET A 183 0.86 -15.54 7.84
C MET A 183 0.15 -16.88 7.92
N SER A 184 -0.74 -17.08 8.89
CA SER A 184 -1.60 -18.26 8.95
C SER A 184 -2.46 -18.37 7.69
N ALA A 185 -3.09 -17.26 7.27
CA ALA A 185 -3.88 -17.22 6.04
C ALA A 185 -3.05 -17.51 4.78
N LEU A 186 -1.81 -17.04 4.71
CA LEU A 186 -0.89 -17.32 3.60
C LEU A 186 -0.47 -18.81 3.57
N ASN A 187 -0.22 -19.41 4.74
CA ASN A 187 0.18 -20.82 4.86
C ASN A 187 -0.92 -21.80 4.46
N GLU A 188 -2.19 -21.39 4.57
CA GLU A 188 -3.35 -22.18 4.09
C GLU A 188 -3.46 -22.21 2.56
N LEU A 189 -2.79 -21.28 1.86
CA LEU A 189 -2.84 -21.22 0.40
C LEU A 189 -1.98 -22.33 -0.21
N LYS A 190 -2.58 -23.10 -1.12
CA LYS A 190 -1.89 -24.16 -1.88
C LYS A 190 -1.04 -23.65 -3.04
N SER A 191 -0.96 -22.33 -3.24
CA SER A 191 -0.32 -21.71 -4.40
C SER A 191 1.14 -21.31 -4.09
N PRO A 192 2.03 -21.23 -5.10
CA PRO A 192 3.40 -20.78 -4.90
C PRO A 192 3.45 -19.35 -4.34
N LEU A 193 3.92 -19.21 -3.10
CA LEU A 193 3.90 -17.96 -2.37
C LEU A 193 4.96 -16.95 -2.80
N ASP A 194 5.98 -17.31 -3.57
CA ASP A 194 7.10 -16.41 -3.93
C ASP A 194 7.13 -15.94 -5.40
N LYS A 195 6.00 -16.09 -6.12
CA LYS A 195 5.83 -15.53 -7.47
C LYS A 195 5.71 -13.99 -7.44
N PRO A 196 5.90 -13.27 -8.55
CA PRO A 196 5.60 -11.84 -8.59
C PRO A 196 4.16 -11.54 -8.16
N LEU A 197 3.96 -10.39 -7.51
CA LEU A 197 2.67 -9.87 -7.08
C LEU A 197 2.04 -9.03 -8.20
N ASP A 198 0.71 -9.00 -8.25
CA ASP A 198 -0.07 -8.13 -9.12
C ASP A 198 -0.57 -6.87 -8.39
N GLY A 199 -1.40 -6.06 -9.04
CA GLY A 199 -1.89 -4.81 -8.45
C GLY A 199 -2.82 -4.97 -7.22
N GLU A 200 -3.33 -6.17 -6.94
CA GLU A 200 -4.11 -6.46 -5.72
C GLU A 200 -3.26 -6.31 -4.46
N PHE A 201 -1.94 -6.52 -4.56
CA PHE A 201 -0.98 -6.23 -3.50
C PHE A 201 -1.06 -4.79 -3.00
N LEU A 202 -1.08 -3.82 -3.92
CA LEU A 202 -1.16 -2.42 -3.54
C LEU A 202 -2.50 -2.08 -2.90
N LEU A 203 -3.58 -2.77 -3.28
CA LEU A 203 -4.89 -2.59 -2.63
C LEU A 203 -4.84 -3.01 -1.16
N GLY A 204 -4.27 -4.18 -0.85
CA GLY A 204 -4.12 -4.66 0.53
C GLY A 204 -3.19 -3.79 1.35
N TYR A 205 -2.07 -3.37 0.77
CA TYR A 205 -1.12 -2.46 1.41
C TYR A 205 -1.76 -1.10 1.73
N HIS A 206 -2.42 -0.50 0.76
CA HIS A 206 -3.04 0.82 0.91
C HIS A 206 -4.22 0.79 1.89
N SER A 207 -5.09 -0.22 1.81
CA SER A 207 -6.27 -0.33 2.69
C SER A 207 -5.88 -0.54 4.15
N GLN A 208 -4.84 -1.35 4.42
CA GLN A 208 -4.31 -1.57 5.77
C GLN A 208 -3.72 -0.27 6.34
N LYS A 209 -2.96 0.50 5.53
CA LYS A 209 -2.45 1.81 5.94
C LYS A 209 -3.56 2.82 6.21
N MET A 210 -4.62 2.85 5.39
CA MET A 210 -5.78 3.72 5.62
C MET A 210 -6.50 3.36 6.91
N ALA A 211 -6.68 2.07 7.21
CA ALA A 211 -7.30 1.65 8.46
C ALA A 211 -6.56 2.21 9.67
N TYR A 212 -5.22 2.17 9.68
CA TYR A 212 -4.44 2.75 10.77
C TYR A 212 -4.56 4.27 10.89
N ARG A 213 -4.67 5.01 9.77
CA ARG A 213 -4.86 6.47 9.79
C ARG A 213 -6.24 6.86 10.31
N ASN A 214 -7.28 6.14 9.90
CA ASN A 214 -8.64 6.42 10.35
C ASN A 214 -8.78 6.13 11.84
N SER A 215 -8.20 5.03 12.33
CA SER A 215 -8.20 4.73 13.77
C SER A 215 -7.47 5.80 14.60
N SER A 216 -6.36 6.37 14.10
CA SER A 216 -5.70 7.46 14.83
C SER A 216 -6.52 8.75 14.85
N ASN A 217 -7.22 9.08 13.77
CA ASN A 217 -8.07 10.27 13.71
C ASN A 217 -9.25 10.15 14.67
N THR A 218 -9.90 8.98 14.76
CA THR A 218 -10.99 8.75 15.72
C THR A 218 -10.52 8.87 17.17
N THR A 219 -9.30 8.41 17.51
CA THR A 219 -8.74 8.62 18.86
C THR A 219 -8.44 10.09 19.12
N SER A 220 -7.97 10.83 18.12
CA SER A 220 -7.68 12.28 18.24
C SER A 220 -8.95 13.11 18.47
N GLU A 221 -10.03 12.76 17.75
CA GLU A 221 -11.35 13.42 17.87
C GLU A 221 -12.04 13.12 19.21
N GLN A 222 -11.82 11.93 19.79
CA GLN A 222 -12.33 11.56 21.11
C GLN A 222 -11.56 12.27 22.25
N ASP A 223 -10.23 12.41 22.12
CA ASP A 223 -9.41 13.14 23.09
C ASP A 223 -9.71 14.66 23.10
N GLU A 224 -10.18 15.23 21.98
CA GLU A 224 -10.62 16.62 21.87
C GLU A 224 -12.04 16.84 22.45
N GLN A 225 -12.95 15.88 22.27
CA GLN A 225 -14.32 15.97 22.82
C GLN A 225 -14.36 15.84 24.35
N ASP A 226 -13.55 14.94 24.92
CA ASP A 226 -13.46 14.72 26.37
C ASP A 226 -12.83 15.92 27.11
N GLN A 227 -12.03 16.74 26.41
CA GLN A 227 -11.48 17.99 26.96
C GLN A 227 -12.48 19.16 26.91
N THR A 228 -13.42 19.16 25.95
CA THR A 228 -14.46 20.20 25.85
C THR A 228 -15.64 19.99 26.79
N GLU A 229 -15.89 18.78 27.29
CA GLU A 229 -16.96 18.51 28.27
C GLU A 229 -16.52 18.71 29.74
N THR A 230 -15.22 18.93 29.99
CA THR A 230 -14.66 19.24 31.33
C THR A 230 -14.51 20.74 31.65
N HIS A 231 -15.13 21.63 30.88
CA HIS A 231 -15.12 23.08 31.15
C HIS A 231 -16.52 23.68 31.33
#